data_AF-A0A952DTK0-F1
#
_entry.id   AF-A0A952DTK0-F1
#
_cell.length_a   1.000
_cell.length_b   1.000
_cell.length_c   1.000
_cell.angle_alpha   90.00
_cell.angle_beta   90.00
_cell.angle_gamma   90.00
#
_symmetry.space_group_name_H-M   'P 1'
#
loop_
_entity.id
_entity.type
_entity.pdbx_description
1 polymer ?
#
loop_
_entity_poly.entity_id
_entity_poly.type
_entity_poly.pdbx_seq_one_letter_code
_entity_poly.pdbx_strand_id
1 'polypeptide(L)'
;MKFYNLIIKYRFWLSIIAVVIGIILNVTGSAGFWPTFPLYFIGAIGLFSHFFIGPLRLIQEPMEAGKIEEVKKILDTIWFPNLLFKPVRSTYYTIKGNLAMMEQDFDTAEKHLKKSSSIGSPMPEAEGANKLQLGMMAMQKGD
;
A
#
# COMPACT_ATOMS: atom_id res chain seq x y z
N MET A 1 -1.72 17.29 6.74
CA MET A 1 -2.04 15.97 6.12
C MET A 1 -1.88 15.98 4.59
N LYS A 2 -2.41 16.97 3.84
CA LYS A 2 -2.39 16.98 2.36
C LYS A 2 -1.00 16.94 1.70
N PHE A 3 0.00 17.63 2.28
CA PHE A 3 1.38 17.63 1.74
C PHE A 3 2.05 16.25 1.79
N TYR A 4 1.91 15.52 2.91
CA TYR A 4 2.42 14.15 3.02
C TYR A 4 1.73 13.18 2.05
N ASN A 5 0.43 13.36 1.82
CA ASN A 5 -0.31 12.55 0.85
C ASN A 5 0.23 12.76 -0.58
N LEU A 6 0.60 14.00 -0.92
CA LEU A 6 1.21 14.34 -2.19
C LEU A 6 2.58 13.68 -2.36
N ILE A 7 3.42 13.71 -1.33
CA ILE A 7 4.72 13.01 -1.33
C ILE A 7 4.52 11.51 -1.52
N ILE A 8 3.59 10.88 -0.79
CA ILE A 8 3.35 9.43 -0.90
C ILE A 8 2.87 9.06 -2.30
N LYS A 9 1.97 9.87 -2.87
CA LYS A 9 1.42 9.68 -4.22
C LYS A 9 2.50 9.75 -5.30
N TYR A 10 3.38 10.75 -5.22
CA TYR A 10 4.42 10.98 -6.23
C TYR A 10 5.80 10.42 -5.85
N ARG A 11 5.91 9.67 -4.75
CA ARG A 11 7.18 9.17 -4.19
C ARG A 11 8.04 8.49 -5.24
N PHE A 12 7.43 7.65 -6.08
CA PHE A 12 8.15 6.93 -7.14
C PHE A 12 8.81 7.90 -8.13
N TRP A 13 8.04 8.85 -8.67
CA TRP A 13 8.53 9.84 -9.62
C TRP A 13 9.55 10.81 -9.00
N LEU A 14 9.31 11.26 -7.76
CA LEU A 14 10.26 12.08 -7.03
C LEU A 14 11.59 11.36 -6.82
N SER A 15 11.54 10.04 -6.60
CA SER A 15 12.75 9.22 -6.44
C SER A 15 13.53 9.08 -7.74
N ILE A 16 12.84 8.90 -8.87
CA ILE A 16 13.47 8.90 -10.19
C ILE A 16 14.13 10.26 -10.46
N ILE A 17 13.42 11.37 -10.20
CA ILE A 17 13.96 12.72 -10.38
C ILE A 17 15.22 12.92 -9.52
N ALA A 18 15.20 12.50 -8.26
CA ALA A 18 16.37 12.60 -7.38
C ALA A 18 17.59 11.83 -7.94
N VAL A 19 17.38 10.62 -8.45
CA VAL A 19 18.45 9.82 -9.09
C VAL A 19 18.95 10.52 -10.36
N VAL A 20 18.06 11.00 -11.23
CA VAL A 20 18.43 11.69 -12.47
C VAL A 20 19.23 12.96 -12.19
N ILE A 21 18.83 13.77 -11.19
CA ILE A 21 19.60 14.94 -10.76
C ILE A 21 20.98 14.53 -10.27
N GLY A 22 21.08 13.46 -9.47
CA GLY A 22 22.36 12.90 -9.05
C GLY A 22 23.25 12.53 -10.24
N ILE A 23 22.70 11.84 -11.25
CA ILE A 23 23.44 11.43 -12.47
C ILE A 23 23.94 12.66 -13.21
N ILE A 24 23.08 13.66 -13.43
CA ILE A 24 23.44 14.88 -14.15
C ILE A 24 24.60 15.58 -13.43
N LEU A 25 24.49 15.81 -12.12
CA LEU A 25 25.53 16.49 -11.34
C LEU A 25 26.88 15.75 -11.33
N ASN A 26 26.83 14.42 -11.41
CA ASN A 26 28.01 13.57 -11.48
C ASN A 26 28.67 13.63 -12.87
N VAL A 27 27.87 13.57 -13.94
CA VAL A 27 28.35 13.59 -15.33
C VAL A 27 28.83 14.98 -15.76
N THR A 28 28.20 16.06 -15.29
CA THR A 28 28.63 17.44 -15.60
C THR A 28 29.89 17.86 -14.84
N GLY A 29 30.46 16.99 -14.01
CA GLY A 29 31.65 17.28 -13.19
C GLY A 29 31.43 18.36 -12.13
N SER A 30 30.19 18.81 -11.94
CA SER A 30 29.83 19.89 -11.01
C SER A 30 29.94 19.44 -9.56
N ALA A 31 29.77 18.16 -9.30
CA ALA A 31 29.99 17.53 -8.01
C ALA A 31 30.56 16.12 -8.20
N GLY A 32 31.56 15.75 -7.40
CA GLY A 32 32.07 14.38 -7.38
C GLY A 32 31.03 13.37 -6.86
N PHE A 33 31.42 12.10 -6.74
CA PHE A 33 30.53 11.05 -6.23
C PHE A 33 29.96 11.38 -4.84
N TRP A 34 30.83 11.78 -3.90
CA TRP A 34 30.45 11.95 -2.49
C TRP A 34 29.32 12.98 -2.24
N PRO A 35 29.31 14.18 -2.84
CA PRO A 35 28.16 15.10 -2.71
C PRO A 35 26.87 14.62 -3.40
N THR A 36 26.98 13.85 -4.48
CA THR A 36 25.81 13.31 -5.21
C THR A 36 25.23 12.04 -4.57
N PHE A 37 26.03 11.32 -3.76
CA PHE A 37 25.64 10.07 -3.13
C PHE A 37 24.34 10.15 -2.31
N PRO A 38 24.10 11.18 -1.48
CA PRO A 38 22.82 11.31 -0.77
C PRO A 38 21.60 11.34 -1.69
N LEU A 39 21.70 11.91 -2.90
CA LEU A 39 20.59 11.93 -3.87
C LEU A 39 20.27 10.52 -4.37
N TYR A 40 21.30 9.74 -4.70
CA TYR A 40 21.13 8.33 -5.08
C TYR A 40 20.56 7.50 -3.93
N PHE A 41 21.06 7.72 -2.72
CA PHE A 41 20.63 6.97 -1.55
C PHE A 41 19.15 7.25 -1.21
N ILE A 42 18.74 8.52 -1.20
CA ILE A 42 17.35 8.90 -0.98
C ILE A 42 16.46 8.41 -2.12
N GLY A 43 16.91 8.54 -3.37
CA GLY A 43 16.19 8.02 -4.53
C GLY A 43 15.99 6.51 -4.46
N ALA A 44 17.02 5.75 -4.08
CA ALA A 44 16.91 4.31 -3.89
C ALA A 44 15.90 3.96 -2.77
N ILE A 45 16.01 4.61 -1.60
CA ILE A 45 15.06 4.39 -0.49
C ILE A 45 13.62 4.72 -0.91
N GLY A 46 13.42 5.83 -1.63
CA GLY A 46 12.11 6.24 -2.10
C GLY A 46 11.51 5.26 -3.12
N LEU A 47 12.32 4.73 -4.04
CA LEU A 47 11.93 3.67 -4.97
C LEU A 47 11.53 2.39 -4.24
N PHE A 48 12.41 1.86 -3.38
CA PHE A 48 12.13 0.60 -2.66
C PHE A 48 10.94 0.73 -1.72
N SER A 49 10.83 1.84 -0.99
CA SER A 49 9.69 2.07 -0.09
C SER A 49 8.36 2.22 -0.84
N HIS A 50 8.36 2.65 -2.11
CA HIS A 50 7.17 2.63 -2.96
C HIS A 50 6.59 1.21 -3.09
N PHE A 51 7.45 0.23 -3.35
CA PHE A 51 7.03 -1.16 -3.52
C PHE A 51 6.75 -1.89 -2.20
N PHE A 52 7.48 -1.58 -1.13
CA PHE A 52 7.32 -2.28 0.16
C PHE A 52 6.20 -1.75 1.03
N ILE A 53 5.82 -0.47 0.88
CA ILE A 53 4.76 0.14 1.70
C ILE A 53 3.52 0.45 0.85
N GLY A 54 3.70 0.76 -0.42
CA GLY A 54 2.60 1.20 -1.28
C GLY A 54 1.94 2.50 -0.81
N PRO A 55 0.79 2.87 -1.39
CA PRO A 55 0.01 4.05 -1.05
C PRO A 55 -1.13 3.77 -0.06
N LEU A 56 -1.10 2.67 0.71
CA LEU A 56 -2.22 2.28 1.59
C LEU A 56 -2.62 3.35 2.61
N ARG A 57 -1.70 4.22 3.03
CA ARG A 57 -2.02 5.35 3.91
C ARG A 57 -3.02 6.33 3.26
N LEU A 58 -3.01 6.46 1.94
CA LEU A 58 -3.95 7.32 1.21
C LEU A 58 -5.38 6.78 1.23
N ILE A 59 -5.59 5.51 1.59
CA ILE A 59 -6.91 4.87 1.60
C ILE A 59 -7.74 5.27 2.83
N GLN A 60 -7.11 5.64 3.95
CA GLN A 60 -7.80 5.88 5.22
C GLN A 60 -8.90 6.95 5.08
N GLU A 61 -8.53 8.12 4.54
CA GLU A 61 -9.45 9.27 4.36
C GLU A 61 -10.63 8.97 3.41
N PRO A 62 -10.44 8.45 2.17
CA PRO A 62 -11.57 8.09 1.32
C PRO A 62 -12.39 6.92 1.87
N MET A 63 -11.77 6.02 2.65
CA MET A 63 -12.50 4.93 3.29
C MET A 63 -13.43 5.44 4.39
N GLU A 64 -12.95 6.33 5.26
CA GLU A 64 -13.75 7.00 6.30
C GLU A 64 -14.86 7.87 5.70
N ALA A 65 -14.60 8.49 4.55
CA ALA A 65 -15.58 9.29 3.82
C ALA A 65 -16.58 8.45 2.98
N GLY A 66 -16.48 7.12 3.00
CA GLY A 66 -17.33 6.23 2.21
C GLY A 66 -17.13 6.32 0.69
N LYS A 67 -16.01 6.88 0.21
CA LYS A 67 -15.69 7.06 -1.21
C LYS A 67 -15.03 5.82 -1.79
N ILE A 68 -15.83 4.79 -2.04
CA ILE A 68 -15.37 3.45 -2.44
C ILE A 68 -14.60 3.45 -3.75
N GLU A 69 -15.02 4.24 -4.72
CA GLU A 69 -14.36 4.35 -6.03
C GLU A 69 -12.95 4.93 -5.90
N GLU A 70 -12.74 5.86 -4.97
CA GLU A 70 -11.44 6.45 -4.71
C GLU A 70 -10.50 5.44 -4.03
N VAL A 71 -11.03 4.63 -3.10
CA VAL A 71 -10.29 3.53 -2.48
C VAL A 71 -9.82 2.52 -3.53
N LYS A 72 -10.70 2.09 -4.44
CA LYS A 72 -10.35 1.17 -5.53
C LYS A 72 -9.25 1.73 -6.43
N LYS A 73 -9.38 2.98 -6.86
CA LYS A 73 -8.36 3.67 -7.67
C LYS A 73 -7.00 3.66 -6.99
N ILE A 74 -6.94 3.88 -5.67
CA ILE A 74 -5.67 3.85 -4.93
C ILE A 74 -5.10 2.43 -4.87
N LEU A 75 -5.93 1.42 -4.61
CA LEU A 75 -5.47 0.02 -4.60
C LEU A 75 -4.92 -0.42 -5.95
N ASP A 76 -5.53 0.03 -7.05
CA ASP A 76 -5.09 -0.29 -8.41
C ASP A 76 -3.74 0.34 -8.78
N THR A 77 -3.30 1.37 -8.05
CA THR A 77 -1.93 1.90 -8.21
C THR A 77 -0.85 0.99 -7.63
N ILE A 78 -1.21 -0.09 -6.92
CA ILE A 78 -0.26 -1.04 -6.33
C ILE A 78 0.13 -2.08 -7.37
N TRP A 79 1.29 -1.92 -7.99
CA TRP A 79 1.77 -2.83 -9.05
C TRP A 79 2.15 -4.23 -8.53
N PHE A 80 2.82 -4.31 -7.38
CA PHE A 80 3.36 -5.57 -6.85
C PHE A 80 2.95 -5.80 -5.39
N PRO A 81 1.70 -6.22 -5.11
CA PRO A 81 1.20 -6.38 -3.75
C PRO A 81 1.96 -7.43 -2.93
N ASN A 82 2.64 -8.39 -3.58
CA ASN A 82 3.45 -9.39 -2.90
C ASN A 82 4.75 -8.83 -2.30
N LEU A 83 5.26 -7.69 -2.81
CA LEU A 83 6.43 -7.00 -2.27
C LEU A 83 6.10 -6.19 -1.02
N LEU A 84 4.82 -5.89 -0.77
CA LEU A 84 4.42 -5.17 0.43
C LEU A 84 4.90 -5.92 1.68
N PHE A 85 5.39 -5.17 2.67
CA PHE A 85 5.73 -5.74 3.97
C PHE A 85 4.53 -6.48 4.55
N LYS A 86 4.79 -7.60 5.24
CA LYS A 86 3.75 -8.48 5.79
C LYS A 86 2.54 -7.74 6.40
N PRO A 87 2.69 -6.80 7.35
CA PRO A 87 1.55 -6.09 7.93
C PRO A 87 0.77 -5.27 6.90
N VAL A 88 1.47 -4.52 6.05
CA VAL A 88 0.89 -3.71 4.97
C VAL A 88 0.12 -4.59 3.99
N ARG A 89 0.70 -5.73 3.61
CA ARG A 89 0.08 -6.70 2.71
C ARG A 89 -1.16 -7.34 3.32
N SER A 90 -1.13 -7.63 4.62
CA SER A 90 -2.29 -8.12 5.36
C SER A 90 -3.45 -7.14 5.27
N THR A 91 -3.19 -5.86 5.57
CA THR A 91 -4.17 -4.76 5.44
C THR A 91 -4.69 -4.60 4.01
N TYR A 92 -3.82 -4.70 2.99
CA TYR A 92 -4.24 -4.67 1.58
C TYR A 92 -5.31 -5.72 1.28
N TYR A 93 -5.10 -6.97 1.71
CA TYR A 93 -6.07 -8.04 1.50
C TYR A 93 -7.33 -7.88 2.37
N THR A 94 -7.22 -7.32 3.57
CA THR A 94 -8.39 -6.97 4.39
C THR A 94 -9.27 -5.95 3.69
N ILE A 95 -8.68 -4.87 3.15
CA ILE A 95 -9.43 -3.84 2.42
C ILE A 95 -10.10 -4.45 1.18
N LYS A 96 -9.39 -5.29 0.41
CA LYS A 96 -10.01 -6.00 -0.72
C LYS A 96 -11.17 -6.89 -0.31
N GLY A 97 -11.03 -7.59 0.82
CA GLY A 97 -12.11 -8.39 1.42
C GLY A 97 -13.32 -7.54 1.75
N ASN A 98 -13.13 -6.42 2.45
CA ASN A 98 -14.19 -5.48 2.79
C ASN A 98 -14.88 -4.90 1.56
N LEU A 99 -14.12 -4.52 0.53
CA LEU A 99 -14.69 -4.02 -0.73
C LEU A 99 -15.55 -5.07 -1.43
N ALA A 100 -15.10 -6.32 -1.50
CA ALA A 100 -15.89 -7.40 -2.08
C ALA A 100 -17.17 -7.69 -1.27
N MET A 101 -17.11 -7.62 0.08
CA MET A 101 -18.32 -7.72 0.91
C MET A 101 -19.33 -6.62 0.62
N MET A 102 -18.86 -5.38 0.41
CA MET A 102 -19.74 -4.26 0.05
C MET A 102 -20.44 -4.48 -1.30
N GLU A 103 -19.80 -5.21 -2.20
CA GLU A 103 -20.35 -5.61 -3.50
C GLU A 103 -21.16 -6.92 -3.44
N GLN A 104 -21.37 -7.47 -2.24
CA GLN A 104 -22.03 -8.76 -2.00
C GLN A 104 -21.33 -9.95 -2.67
N ASP A 105 -20.05 -9.81 -3.04
CA ASP A 105 -19.20 -10.89 -3.54
C ASP A 105 -18.51 -11.59 -2.36
N PHE A 106 -19.27 -12.43 -1.66
CA PHE A 106 -18.81 -13.11 -0.45
C PHE A 106 -17.72 -14.14 -0.71
N ASP A 107 -17.67 -14.75 -1.89
CA ASP A 107 -16.63 -15.73 -2.24
C ASP A 107 -15.27 -15.06 -2.42
N THR A 108 -15.23 -13.93 -3.15
CA THR A 108 -14.00 -13.13 -3.29
C THR A 108 -13.62 -12.50 -1.96
N ALA A 109 -14.59 -12.02 -1.18
CA ALA A 109 -14.35 -11.48 0.14
C ALA A 109 -13.68 -12.48 1.07
N GLU A 110 -14.24 -13.69 1.18
CA GLU A 110 -13.71 -14.78 1.99
C GLU A 110 -12.29 -15.16 1.58
N LYS A 111 -12.03 -15.28 0.27
CA LYS A 111 -10.68 -15.55 -0.27
C LYS A 111 -9.67 -14.50 0.19
N HIS A 112 -10.03 -13.22 0.11
CA HIS A 112 -9.14 -12.13 0.51
C HIS A 112 -8.95 -12.05 2.03
N LEU A 113 -10.01 -12.23 2.81
CA LEU A 113 -9.96 -12.21 4.28
C LEU A 113 -9.17 -13.38 4.85
N LYS A 114 -9.34 -14.59 4.31
CA LYS A 114 -8.48 -15.75 4.62
C LYS A 114 -7.03 -15.49 4.25
N LYS A 115 -6.77 -14.85 3.10
CA LYS A 115 -5.40 -14.49 2.70
C LYS A 115 -4.78 -13.51 3.68
N SER A 116 -5.50 -12.47 4.08
CA SER A 116 -5.07 -11.52 5.12
C SER A 116 -4.76 -12.25 6.43
N SER A 117 -5.66 -13.12 6.90
CA SER A 117 -5.47 -13.89 8.13
C SER A 117 -4.23 -14.78 8.07
N SER A 118 -3.98 -15.46 6.95
CA SER A 118 -2.80 -16.31 6.75
C SER A 118 -1.47 -15.54 6.76
N ILE A 119 -1.48 -14.25 6.40
CA ILE A 119 -0.29 -13.39 6.47
C ILE A 119 0.01 -12.99 7.92
N GLY A 120 -1.02 -12.95 8.75
CA GLY A 120 -0.97 -12.47 10.12
C GLY A 120 -1.09 -10.94 10.21
N SER A 121 -1.47 -10.49 11.40
CA SER A 121 -1.44 -9.08 11.79
C SER A 121 -0.53 -8.95 13.01
N PRO A 122 0.32 -7.90 13.10
CA PRO A 122 1.03 -7.61 14.34
C PRO A 122 0.09 -7.10 15.45
N MET A 123 -1.15 -6.76 15.11
CA MET A 123 -2.19 -6.29 16.03
C MET A 123 -3.24 -7.38 16.24
N PRO A 124 -3.36 -7.97 17.45
CA PRO A 124 -4.34 -9.01 17.77
C PRO A 124 -5.79 -8.60 17.50
N GLU A 125 -6.13 -7.33 17.69
CA GLU A 125 -7.47 -6.78 17.49
C GLU A 125 -7.90 -6.90 16.02
N ALA A 126 -6.98 -6.62 15.09
CA ALA A 126 -7.23 -6.75 13.67
C ALA A 126 -7.41 -8.22 13.26
N GLU A 127 -6.72 -9.15 13.93
CA GLU A 127 -6.93 -10.58 13.70
C GLU A 127 -8.30 -11.04 14.20
N GLY A 128 -8.71 -10.58 15.40
CA GLY A 128 -10.05 -10.84 15.94
C GLY A 128 -11.17 -10.30 15.06
N ALA A 129 -11.03 -9.05 14.59
CA ALA A 129 -11.99 -8.43 13.67
C ALA A 129 -12.11 -9.22 12.36
N ASN A 130 -11.00 -9.66 11.78
CA ASN A 130 -11.00 -10.46 10.55
C ASN A 130 -11.71 -11.83 10.75
N LYS A 131 -11.44 -12.51 11.88
CA LYS A 131 -12.14 -13.77 12.22
C LYS A 131 -13.65 -13.57 12.42
N LEU A 132 -14.04 -12.48 13.06
CA LEU A 132 -15.45 -12.12 13.25
C LEU A 132 -16.14 -11.84 11.90
N GLN A 133 -15.48 -11.10 10.99
CA GLN A 133 -15.99 -10.89 9.63
C GLN A 133 -16.15 -12.21 8.86
N LEU A 134 -15.17 -13.12 8.94
CA LEU A 134 -15.27 -14.45 8.34
C LEU A 134 -16.45 -15.25 8.91
N GLY A 135 -16.67 -15.21 10.22
CA GLY A 135 -17.82 -15.87 10.86
C GLY A 135 -19.16 -15.27 10.43
N MET A 136 -19.26 -13.94 10.36
CA MET A 136 -20.47 -13.26 9.87
C MET A 136 -20.79 -13.62 8.42
N MET A 137 -19.77 -13.75 7.56
CA MET A 137 -19.97 -14.19 6.18
C MET A 137 -20.42 -15.65 6.09
N ALA A 138 -19.86 -16.55 6.90
CA ALA A 138 -20.32 -17.95 6.95
C ALA A 138 -21.81 -18.02 7.32
N MET A 139 -22.25 -17.23 8.32
CA MET A 139 -23.66 -17.11 8.66
C MET A 139 -24.53 -16.58 7.51
N GLN A 140 -24.04 -15.60 6.74
CA GLN A 140 -24.77 -15.06 5.59
C GLN A 140 -24.86 -16.04 4.42
N LYS A 141 -23.82 -16.88 4.24
CA LYS A 141 -23.79 -17.93 3.22
C LYS A 141 -24.58 -19.19 3.62
N GLY A 142 -24.85 -19.37 4.91
CA GLY A 142 -25.52 -20.55 5.44
C GLY A 142 -24.60 -21.77 5.59
N ASP A 143 -23.29 -21.53 5.68
CA ASP A 143 -22.24 -22.54 5.88
C ASP A 143 -21.91 -22.76 7.37
#